data_AF-A0A6C2UMI1-F1
#
_entry.id   AF-A0A6C2UMI1-F1
#
_cell.length_a   1.000
_cell.length_b   1.000
_cell.length_c   1.000
_cell.angle_alpha   90.00
_cell.angle_beta   90.00
_cell.angle_gamma   90.00
#
_symmetry.space_group_name_H-M   'P 1'
#
loop_
_entity.id
_entity.type
_entity.pdbx_description
1 polymer ?
#
loop_
_entity_poly.entity_id
_entity_poly.type
_entity_poly.pdbx_seq_one_letter_code
_entity_poly.pdbx_strand_id
1 'polypeptide(L)'
;MRYIFRVMALLLTVTMLASTGCKSKSAKSEGAKQGAASGSVGGAVGGFLWGLFTGNPLGGAAKGAAVGAGTGATMGALGGAKSDREMKAEFGESNYEALIALVHRDYGKAKTLVAQTANDPNPNYRIASAGISALIARETLSNEEMEPYYAKMIEVSGDVETREDAKVEIRLAQRDLKSMRKQFRVR
;
A
#
# COMPACT_ATOMS: atom_id res chain seq x y z
N MET A 1 -39.62 -15.34 39.13
CA MET A 1 -39.49 -13.86 38.97
C MET A 1 -38.05 -13.34 38.83
N ARG A 2 -36.97 -14.11 38.98
CA ARG A 2 -35.57 -13.60 38.82
C ARG A 2 -35.02 -13.65 37.38
N TYR A 3 -35.63 -14.43 36.48
CA TYR A 3 -35.17 -14.57 35.08
C TYR A 3 -35.67 -13.44 34.15
N ILE A 4 -36.90 -12.95 34.37
CA ILE A 4 -37.49 -11.86 33.57
C ILE A 4 -36.66 -10.57 33.73
N PHE A 5 -36.14 -10.30 34.92
CA PHE A 5 -35.31 -9.13 35.20
C PHE A 5 -33.92 -9.19 34.55
N ARG A 6 -33.34 -10.39 34.38
CA ARG A 6 -32.05 -10.59 33.72
C ARG A 6 -32.14 -10.47 32.19
N VAL A 7 -33.22 -10.96 31.59
CA VAL A 7 -33.44 -10.85 30.14
C VAL A 7 -33.76 -9.40 29.75
N MET A 8 -34.50 -8.67 30.58
CA MET A 8 -34.81 -7.25 30.33
C MET A 8 -33.57 -6.35 30.48
N ALA A 9 -32.67 -6.65 31.43
CA ALA A 9 -31.41 -5.92 31.60
C ALA A 9 -30.41 -6.16 30.45
N LEU A 10 -30.40 -7.36 29.86
CA LEU A 10 -29.57 -7.67 28.69
C LEU A 10 -30.09 -7.01 27.41
N LEU A 11 -31.42 -6.86 27.27
CA LEU A 11 -32.05 -6.16 26.14
C LEU A 11 -31.88 -4.62 26.21
N LEU A 12 -31.75 -4.06 27.42
CA LEU A 12 -31.55 -2.62 27.62
C LEU A 12 -30.09 -2.16 27.40
N THR A 13 -29.09 -3.02 27.61
CA THR A 13 -27.69 -2.67 27.35
C THR A 13 -27.31 -2.77 25.88
N VAL A 14 -27.98 -3.62 25.10
CA VAL A 14 -27.78 -3.73 23.64
C VAL A 14 -28.37 -2.52 22.89
N THR A 15 -29.40 -1.87 23.41
CA THR A 15 -30.03 -0.71 22.75
C THR A 15 -29.27 0.61 22.97
N MET A 16 -28.45 0.73 24.01
CA MET A 16 -27.63 1.94 24.24
C MET A 16 -26.34 2.01 23.38
N LEU A 17 -25.91 0.91 22.76
CA LEU A 17 -24.81 0.95 21.78
C LEU A 17 -25.26 1.40 20.38
N ALA A 18 -26.57 1.51 20.13
CA ALA A 18 -27.11 1.92 18.84
C ALA A 18 -27.41 3.42 18.72
N SER A 19 -27.26 4.22 19.79
CA SER A 19 -27.73 5.62 19.84
C SER A 19 -26.66 6.71 19.78
N THR A 20 -25.36 6.41 19.62
CA THR A 20 -24.33 7.44 19.34
C THR A 20 -24.14 7.73 17.83
N GLY A 21 -24.99 7.17 16.98
CA GLY A 21 -24.90 7.28 15.51
C GLY A 21 -25.82 8.28 14.83
N CYS A 22 -26.54 9.16 15.56
CA CYS A 22 -27.46 10.12 14.94
C CYS A 22 -27.19 11.55 15.42
N LYS A 23 -26.86 12.43 14.45
CA LYS A 23 -26.57 13.88 14.54
C LYS A 23 -25.10 14.29 14.77
N SER A 24 -24.33 14.36 13.68
CA SER A 24 -23.45 15.50 13.42
C SER A 24 -23.21 15.61 11.90
N LYS A 25 -23.95 16.49 11.23
CA LYS A 25 -23.68 16.88 9.84
C LYS A 25 -22.36 17.66 9.80
N SER A 26 -21.56 17.40 8.77
CA SER A 26 -20.54 18.27 8.16
C SER A 26 -19.05 18.12 8.53
N ALA A 27 -18.62 17.71 9.73
CA ALA A 27 -17.17 17.58 10.03
C ALA A 27 -16.65 16.13 10.08
N LYS A 28 -17.44 15.20 10.64
CA LYS A 28 -17.07 13.77 10.80
C LYS A 28 -17.15 12.98 9.48
N SER A 29 -18.01 13.42 8.56
CA SER A 29 -18.15 12.86 7.20
C SER A 29 -16.96 13.21 6.31
N GLU A 30 -16.48 14.46 6.39
CA GLU A 30 -15.30 14.92 5.65
C GLU A 30 -14.06 14.15 6.11
N GLY A 31 -13.87 14.04 7.44
CA GLY A 31 -12.78 13.25 8.02
C GLY A 31 -12.85 11.75 7.70
N ALA A 32 -14.05 11.16 7.67
CA ALA A 32 -14.23 9.76 7.27
C ALA A 32 -13.96 9.53 5.77
N LYS A 33 -14.35 10.47 4.91
CA LYS A 33 -14.03 10.43 3.47
C LYS A 33 -12.54 10.62 3.21
N GLN A 34 -11.91 11.56 3.91
CA GLN A 34 -10.48 11.81 3.80
C GLN A 34 -9.66 10.65 4.39
N GLY A 35 -10.13 10.05 5.47
CA GLY A 35 -9.57 8.83 6.06
C GLY A 35 -9.70 7.63 5.11
N ALA A 36 -10.87 7.42 4.52
CA ALA A 36 -11.08 6.37 3.52
C ALA A 36 -10.21 6.57 2.27
N ALA A 37 -10.09 7.82 1.79
CA ALA A 37 -9.27 8.13 0.63
C ALA A 37 -7.78 7.92 0.92
N SER A 38 -7.26 8.46 2.03
CA SER A 38 -5.85 8.30 2.42
C SER A 38 -5.51 6.84 2.73
N GLY A 39 -6.40 6.13 3.44
CA GLY A 39 -6.25 4.71 3.70
C GLY A 39 -6.31 3.87 2.41
N SER A 40 -7.15 4.22 1.43
CA SER A 40 -7.19 3.51 0.14
C SER A 40 -5.89 3.63 -0.64
N VAL A 41 -5.23 4.79 -0.62
CA VAL A 41 -3.94 5.01 -1.26
C VAL A 41 -2.84 4.28 -0.50
N GLY A 42 -2.81 4.43 0.82
CA GLY A 42 -1.80 3.77 1.66
C GLY A 42 -1.87 2.25 1.61
N GLY A 43 -3.09 1.72 1.69
CA GLY A 43 -3.36 0.31 1.52
C GLY A 43 -3.01 -0.19 0.12
N ALA A 44 -3.30 0.57 -0.94
CA ALA A 44 -2.90 0.19 -2.30
C ALA A 44 -1.39 0.13 -2.48
N VAL A 45 -0.67 1.11 -1.93
CA VAL A 45 0.79 1.16 -1.95
C VAL A 45 1.37 -0.02 -1.18
N GLY A 46 0.86 -0.29 0.02
CA GLY A 46 1.26 -1.43 0.82
C GLY A 46 1.00 -2.76 0.11
N GLY A 47 -0.23 -2.93 -0.39
CA GLY A 47 -0.63 -4.09 -1.17
C GLY A 47 0.18 -4.26 -2.46
N PHE A 48 0.58 -3.18 -3.12
CA PHE A 48 1.43 -3.21 -4.30
C PHE A 48 2.84 -3.67 -3.95
N LEU A 49 3.44 -3.13 -2.88
CA LEU A 49 4.75 -3.59 -2.40
C LEU A 49 4.72 -5.07 -2.10
N TRP A 50 3.73 -5.52 -1.30
CA TRP A 50 3.56 -6.95 -1.00
C TRP A 50 3.34 -7.78 -2.26
N GLY A 51 2.49 -7.30 -3.17
CA GLY A 51 2.19 -7.95 -4.43
C GLY A 51 3.39 -8.04 -5.38
N LEU A 52 4.37 -7.15 -5.25
CA LEU A 52 5.63 -7.23 -5.99
C LEU A 52 6.42 -8.50 -5.60
N PHE A 53 6.41 -8.88 -4.32
CA PHE A 53 7.05 -10.11 -3.83
C PHE A 53 6.24 -11.36 -4.13
N THR A 54 4.91 -11.28 -4.12
CA THR A 54 4.05 -12.45 -4.39
C THR A 54 3.70 -12.62 -5.87
N GLY A 55 4.28 -11.84 -6.78
CA GLY A 55 4.02 -11.89 -8.22
C GLY A 55 2.64 -11.38 -8.66
N ASN A 56 1.91 -10.66 -7.81
CA ASN A 56 0.61 -10.06 -8.14
C ASN A 56 0.45 -8.64 -7.57
N PRO A 57 1.16 -7.64 -8.15
CA PRO A 57 1.17 -6.26 -7.66
C PRO A 57 -0.22 -5.62 -7.68
N LEU A 58 -0.97 -5.77 -8.78
CA LEU A 58 -2.33 -5.19 -8.88
C LEU A 58 -3.35 -5.86 -7.97
N GLY A 59 -3.31 -7.18 -7.83
CA GLY A 59 -4.20 -7.90 -6.91
C GLY A 59 -3.91 -7.54 -5.46
N GLY A 60 -2.63 -7.47 -5.11
CA GLY A 60 -2.16 -6.94 -3.83
C GLY A 60 -2.63 -5.51 -3.60
N ALA A 61 -2.41 -4.62 -4.56
CA ALA A 61 -2.80 -3.21 -4.49
C ALA A 61 -4.32 -3.03 -4.36
N ALA A 62 -5.13 -3.74 -5.16
CA ALA A 62 -6.58 -3.64 -5.10
C ALA A 62 -7.12 -4.15 -3.75
N LYS A 63 -6.59 -5.28 -3.25
CA LYS A 63 -6.94 -5.81 -1.93
C LYS A 63 -6.52 -4.85 -0.82
N GLY A 64 -5.31 -4.33 -0.92
CA GLY A 64 -4.78 -3.33 -0.01
C GLY A 64 -5.59 -2.04 -0.03
N ALA A 65 -6.02 -1.57 -1.20
CA ALA A 65 -6.87 -0.38 -1.35
C ALA A 65 -8.24 -0.58 -0.71
N ALA A 66 -8.86 -1.74 -0.93
CA ALA A 66 -10.16 -2.07 -0.36
C ALA A 66 -10.08 -2.16 1.18
N VAL A 67 -9.07 -2.85 1.72
CA VAL A 67 -8.87 -2.94 3.17
C VAL A 67 -8.49 -1.58 3.75
N GLY A 68 -7.59 -0.84 3.10
CA GLY A 68 -7.14 0.49 3.49
C GLY A 68 -8.26 1.53 3.45
N ALA A 69 -9.17 1.47 2.48
CA ALA A 69 -10.35 2.32 2.44
C ALA A 69 -11.29 2.02 3.62
N GLY A 70 -11.48 0.73 3.94
CA GLY A 70 -12.27 0.30 5.09
C GLY A 70 -11.64 0.70 6.43
N THR A 71 -10.34 0.46 6.62
CA THR A 71 -9.63 0.80 7.85
C THR A 71 -9.38 2.30 8.01
N GLY A 72 -9.23 3.04 6.91
CA GLY A 72 -9.16 4.50 6.91
C GLY A 72 -10.49 5.18 7.22
N ALA A 73 -11.62 4.55 6.88
CA ALA A 73 -12.95 5.01 7.24
C ALA A 73 -13.34 4.67 8.70
N THR A 74 -12.86 3.53 9.22
CA THR A 74 -13.27 2.98 10.52
C THR A 74 -12.12 2.22 11.19
N MET A 75 -11.05 2.89 11.60
CA MET A 75 -9.86 2.27 12.21
C MET A 75 -10.24 1.13 13.19
N GLY A 76 -9.90 -0.13 12.87
CA GLY A 76 -9.77 -1.20 13.87
C GLY A 76 -10.40 -2.58 13.61
N ALA A 77 -11.21 -2.82 12.57
CA ALA A 77 -11.92 -4.09 12.45
C ALA A 77 -11.63 -4.85 11.14
N LEU A 78 -11.13 -6.08 11.30
CA LEU A 78 -11.11 -7.19 10.34
C LEU A 78 -9.83 -7.32 9.49
N GLY A 79 -9.06 -8.36 9.86
CA GLY A 79 -7.77 -8.72 9.31
C GLY A 79 -7.81 -9.14 7.85
N GLY A 80 -6.71 -8.87 7.15
CA GLY A 80 -6.48 -9.35 5.80
C GLY A 80 -5.51 -8.51 4.95
N ALA A 81 -5.23 -7.26 5.34
CA ALA A 81 -4.14 -6.46 4.78
C ALA A 81 -3.24 -5.96 5.91
N LYS A 82 -1.93 -6.02 5.68
CA LYS A 82 -0.93 -5.43 6.57
C LYS A 82 -1.24 -3.95 6.73
N SER A 83 -1.23 -3.46 7.95
CA SER A 83 -1.42 -2.03 8.22
C SER A 83 -0.30 -1.20 7.59
N ASP A 84 -0.51 0.10 7.32
CA ASP A 84 0.56 0.98 6.84
C ASP A 84 1.81 0.90 7.71
N ARG A 85 1.63 0.74 9.04
CA ARG A 85 2.72 0.51 9.99
C ARG A 85 3.48 -0.77 9.71
N GLU A 86 2.80 -1.89 9.45
CA GLU A 86 3.44 -3.16 9.11
C GLU A 86 4.17 -3.07 7.77
N MET A 87 3.58 -2.41 6.77
CA MET A 87 4.22 -2.21 5.47
C MET A 87 5.50 -1.37 5.58
N LYS A 88 5.45 -0.28 6.37
CA LYS A 88 6.61 0.55 6.67
C LYS A 88 7.68 -0.21 7.47
N ALA A 89 7.28 -1.09 8.39
CA ALA A 89 8.21 -1.91 9.15
C ALA A 89 8.86 -3.02 8.32
N GLU A 90 8.15 -3.53 7.30
CA GLU A 90 8.63 -4.63 6.47
C GLU A 90 9.48 -4.17 5.28
N PHE A 91 9.10 -3.07 4.63
CA PHE A 91 9.78 -2.58 3.43
C PHE A 91 10.50 -1.26 3.63
N GLY A 92 10.37 -0.64 4.79
CA GLY A 92 10.97 0.65 5.10
C GLY A 92 10.02 1.81 4.80
N GLU A 93 9.95 2.76 5.72
CA GLU A 93 9.14 3.96 5.57
C GLU A 93 9.50 4.74 4.31
N SER A 94 10.80 4.87 4.02
CA SER A 94 11.28 5.56 2.82
C SER A 94 10.82 4.88 1.53
N ASN A 95 10.82 3.55 1.44
CA ASN A 95 10.32 2.84 0.25
C ASN A 95 8.80 2.97 0.10
N TYR A 96 8.06 2.89 1.20
CA TYR A 96 6.61 3.09 1.20
C TYR A 96 6.26 4.50 0.69
N GLU A 97 6.94 5.53 1.21
CA GLU A 97 6.75 6.91 0.75
C GLU A 97 7.27 7.13 -0.68
N ALA A 98 8.33 6.45 -1.09
CA ALA A 98 8.84 6.51 -2.45
C ALA A 98 7.83 5.97 -3.46
N LEU A 99 7.14 4.88 -3.13
CA LEU A 99 6.08 4.36 -3.99
C LEU A 99 4.86 5.29 -4.03
N ILE A 100 4.49 5.94 -2.92
CA ILE A 100 3.48 7.01 -2.93
C ILE A 100 3.91 8.14 -3.86
N ALA A 101 5.14 8.63 -3.73
CA ALA A 101 5.69 9.68 -4.59
C ALA A 101 5.69 9.25 -6.06
N LEU A 102 6.06 8.00 -6.33
CA LEU A 102 6.02 7.42 -7.66
C LEU A 102 4.59 7.33 -8.20
N VAL A 103 3.59 6.95 -7.42
CA VAL A 103 2.17 7.00 -7.83
C VAL A 103 1.83 8.43 -8.29
N HIS A 104 2.28 9.45 -7.55
CA HIS A 104 2.12 10.87 -7.89
C HIS A 104 3.07 11.42 -8.97
N ARG A 105 3.89 10.56 -9.58
CA ARG A 105 4.91 10.93 -10.57
C ARG A 105 5.93 11.96 -10.06
N ASP A 106 6.08 12.07 -8.75
CA ASP A 106 7.15 12.85 -8.13
C ASP A 106 8.43 12.02 -8.13
N TYR A 107 9.04 11.90 -9.32
CA TYR A 107 10.25 11.08 -9.53
C TYR A 107 11.44 11.61 -8.73
N GLY A 108 11.52 12.93 -8.48
CA GLY A 108 12.58 13.54 -7.68
C GLY A 108 12.52 13.04 -6.25
N LYS A 109 11.36 13.21 -5.60
CA LYS A 109 11.13 12.71 -4.23
C LYS A 109 11.27 11.20 -4.15
N ALA A 110 10.72 10.46 -5.12
CA ALA A 110 10.81 9.00 -5.14
C ALA A 110 12.27 8.53 -5.19
N LYS A 111 13.12 9.12 -6.05
CA LYS A 111 14.56 8.81 -6.14
C LYS A 111 15.30 9.09 -4.83
N THR A 112 15.03 10.23 -4.20
CA THR A 112 15.66 10.57 -2.91
C THR A 112 15.29 9.59 -1.82
N LEU A 113 14.02 9.15 -1.77
CA LEU A 113 13.54 8.25 -0.73
C LEU A 113 14.06 6.81 -0.91
N VAL A 114 14.03 6.24 -2.12
CA VAL A 114 14.56 4.88 -2.33
C VAL A 114 16.06 4.77 -2.03
N ALA A 115 16.82 5.83 -2.31
CA ALA A 115 18.26 5.85 -2.07
C ALA A 115 18.63 5.63 -0.59
N GLN A 116 17.72 5.97 0.35
CA GLN A 116 17.94 5.81 1.78
C GLN A 116 18.00 4.33 2.20
N THR A 117 17.34 3.45 1.44
CA THR A 117 17.18 2.03 1.76
C THR A 117 17.88 1.09 0.77
N ALA A 118 18.57 1.64 -0.23
CA ALA A 118 19.22 0.86 -1.29
C ALA A 118 20.33 -0.08 -0.79
N ASN A 119 20.98 0.26 0.32
CA ASN A 119 22.04 -0.51 0.95
C ASN A 119 21.71 -0.90 2.41
N ASP A 120 20.42 -0.91 2.76
CA ASP A 120 19.98 -1.23 4.12
C ASP A 120 20.36 -2.69 4.51
N PRO A 121 20.74 -2.96 5.77
CA PRO A 121 20.99 -4.33 6.24
C PRO A 121 19.77 -5.26 6.05
N ASN A 122 18.56 -4.72 6.07
CA ASN A 122 17.34 -5.49 5.85
C ASN A 122 17.17 -5.83 4.35
N PRO A 123 17.15 -7.12 3.97
CA PRO A 123 17.01 -7.52 2.56
C PRO A 123 15.70 -7.03 1.93
N ASN A 124 14.59 -7.02 2.68
CA ASN A 124 13.30 -6.57 2.14
C ASN A 124 13.33 -5.09 1.74
N TYR A 125 14.09 -4.27 2.48
CA TYR A 125 14.24 -2.85 2.19
C TYR A 125 15.05 -2.65 0.91
N ARG A 126 16.12 -3.44 0.72
CA ARG A 126 16.94 -3.40 -0.51
C ARG A 126 16.16 -3.89 -1.73
N ILE A 127 15.40 -4.97 -1.60
CA ILE A 127 14.57 -5.51 -2.70
C ILE A 127 13.50 -4.49 -3.11
N ALA A 128 12.76 -3.94 -2.13
CA ALA A 128 11.77 -2.90 -2.42
C ALA A 128 12.41 -1.67 -3.08
N SER A 129 13.56 -1.22 -2.56
CA SER A 129 14.32 -0.11 -3.15
C SER A 129 14.74 -0.39 -4.59
N ALA A 130 15.25 -1.59 -4.89
CA ALA A 130 15.65 -1.98 -6.25
C ALA A 130 14.46 -2.02 -7.21
N GLY A 131 13.33 -2.62 -6.80
CA GLY A 131 12.11 -2.66 -7.60
C GLY A 131 11.53 -1.27 -7.88
N ILE A 132 11.45 -0.40 -6.88
CA ILE A 132 10.97 0.98 -7.06
C ILE A 132 11.96 1.79 -7.94
N SER A 133 13.27 1.63 -7.75
CA SER A 133 14.28 2.27 -8.59
C SER A 133 14.16 1.86 -10.06
N ALA A 134 13.94 0.56 -10.32
CA ALA A 134 13.69 0.05 -11.65
C ALA A 134 12.38 0.58 -12.25
N LEU A 135 11.32 0.74 -11.47
CA LEU A 135 10.08 1.38 -11.93
C LEU A 135 10.27 2.87 -12.28
N ILE A 136 11.01 3.61 -11.46
CA ILE A 136 11.37 5.00 -11.75
C ILE A 136 12.18 5.06 -13.05
N ALA A 137 13.22 4.23 -13.18
CA ALA A 137 14.07 4.16 -14.36
C ALA A 137 13.24 3.83 -15.61
N ARG A 138 12.32 2.87 -15.50
CA ARG A 138 11.45 2.44 -16.61
C ARG A 138 10.55 3.56 -17.16
N GLU A 139 10.22 4.55 -16.34
CA GLU A 139 9.41 5.70 -16.75
C GLU A 139 10.24 6.93 -17.13
N THR A 140 11.53 6.97 -16.82
CA THR A 140 12.40 8.15 -17.00
C THR A 140 13.58 7.94 -17.93
N LEU A 141 13.95 6.70 -18.24
CA LEU A 141 15.10 6.33 -19.05
C LEU A 141 14.69 5.55 -20.30
N SER A 142 15.61 5.45 -21.25
CA SER A 142 15.48 4.55 -22.40
C SER A 142 15.63 3.08 -21.98
N ASN A 143 15.22 2.15 -22.86
CA ASN A 143 15.36 0.71 -22.60
C ASN A 143 16.83 0.28 -22.42
N GLU A 144 17.77 0.98 -23.04
CA GLU A 144 19.20 0.66 -23.06
C GLU A 144 19.87 1.01 -21.72
N GLU A 145 19.35 2.03 -21.03
CA GLU A 145 19.87 2.52 -19.74
C GLU A 145 19.31 1.76 -18.53
N MET A 146 18.44 0.76 -18.76
CA MET A 146 17.79 -0.02 -17.70
C MET A 146 18.67 -1.10 -17.09
N GLU A 147 19.75 -1.49 -17.77
CA GLU A 147 20.62 -2.61 -17.36
C GLU A 147 21.12 -2.57 -15.91
N PRO A 148 21.64 -1.45 -15.38
CA PRO A 148 22.08 -1.42 -13.98
C PRO A 148 20.93 -1.70 -12.99
N TYR A 149 19.69 -1.36 -13.35
CA TYR A 149 18.54 -1.58 -12.49
C TYR A 149 18.10 -3.05 -12.49
N TYR A 150 18.12 -3.72 -13.65
CA TYR A 150 17.88 -5.17 -13.72
C TYR A 150 18.96 -5.95 -13.00
N ALA A 151 20.24 -5.58 -13.21
CA ALA A 151 21.36 -6.20 -12.51
C ALA A 151 21.21 -6.05 -10.98
N LYS A 152 20.80 -4.87 -10.51
CA LYS A 152 20.57 -4.65 -9.08
C LYS A 152 19.42 -5.49 -8.54
N MET A 153 18.32 -5.65 -9.28
CA MET A 153 17.21 -6.52 -8.86
C MET A 153 17.66 -7.97 -8.69
N ILE A 154 18.45 -8.49 -9.63
CA ILE A 154 19.01 -9.86 -9.55
C ILE A 154 20.00 -9.98 -8.38
N GLU A 155 20.81 -8.96 -8.13
CA GLU A 155 21.77 -8.95 -7.02
C GLU A 155 21.08 -9.06 -5.65
N VAL A 156 19.96 -8.37 -5.47
CA VAL A 156 19.29 -8.27 -4.15
C VAL A 156 18.12 -9.22 -3.97
N SER A 157 17.52 -9.71 -5.05
CA SER A 157 16.36 -10.60 -5.01
C SER A 157 16.78 -12.04 -5.25
N GLY A 158 16.40 -12.94 -4.33
CA GLY A 158 16.57 -14.38 -4.54
C GLY A 158 15.59 -14.97 -5.56
N ASP A 159 14.50 -14.25 -5.86
CA ASP A 159 13.42 -14.73 -6.73
C ASP A 159 13.57 -14.27 -8.20
N VAL A 160 14.43 -13.27 -8.45
CA VAL A 160 14.69 -12.72 -9.79
C VAL A 160 16.06 -13.20 -10.25
N GLU A 161 16.09 -14.33 -10.95
CA GLU A 161 17.35 -14.98 -11.31
C GLU A 161 17.96 -14.42 -12.61
N THR A 162 17.11 -13.97 -13.54
CA THR A 162 17.57 -13.54 -14.86
C THR A 162 17.15 -12.13 -15.24
N ARG A 163 17.85 -11.59 -16.24
CA ARG A 163 17.51 -10.30 -16.86
C ARG A 163 16.11 -10.30 -17.46
N GLU A 164 15.67 -11.42 -18.02
CA GLU A 164 14.34 -11.51 -18.62
C GLU A 164 13.24 -11.55 -17.54
N ASP A 165 13.49 -12.21 -16.41
CA ASP A 165 12.58 -12.17 -15.25
C ASP A 165 12.41 -10.74 -14.74
N ALA A 166 13.53 -10.03 -14.51
CA ALA A 166 13.51 -8.63 -14.07
C ALA A 166 12.72 -7.73 -15.04
N LYS A 167 12.89 -7.92 -16.36
CA LYS A 167 12.14 -7.18 -17.38
C LYS A 167 10.65 -7.48 -17.33
N VAL A 168 10.27 -8.75 -17.18
CA VAL A 168 8.86 -9.16 -17.12
C VAL A 168 8.21 -8.57 -15.87
N GLU A 169 8.83 -8.73 -14.71
CA GLU A 169 8.33 -8.18 -13.45
C GLU A 169 8.13 -6.67 -13.53
N ILE A 170 9.14 -5.93 -14.01
CA ILE A 170 9.05 -4.47 -14.12
C ILE A 170 7.98 -4.03 -15.12
N ARG A 171 7.76 -4.77 -16.22
CA ARG A 171 6.65 -4.48 -17.13
C ARG A 171 5.29 -4.71 -16.48
N LEU A 172 5.14 -5.80 -15.73
CA LEU A 172 3.90 -6.12 -15.02
C LEU A 172 3.63 -5.07 -13.93
N ALA A 173 4.62 -4.77 -13.10
CA ALA A 173 4.54 -3.74 -12.08
C ALA A 173 4.29 -2.34 -12.66
N GLN A 174 4.89 -1.98 -13.81
CA GLN A 174 4.62 -0.71 -14.49
C GLN A 174 3.17 -0.63 -15.02
N ARG A 175 2.65 -1.71 -15.60
CA ARG A 175 1.25 -1.80 -16.03
C ARG A 175 0.32 -1.60 -14.83
N ASP A 176 0.65 -2.24 -13.72
CA ASP A 176 -0.16 -2.21 -12.50
C ASP A 176 -0.11 -0.81 -11.83
N LEU A 177 1.07 -0.17 -11.80
CA LEU A 177 1.26 1.22 -11.38
C LEU A 177 0.42 2.20 -12.22
N LYS A 178 0.41 2.02 -13.55
CA LYS A 178 -0.44 2.82 -14.45
C LYS A 178 -1.94 2.62 -14.15
N SER A 179 -2.34 1.40 -13.80
CA SER A 179 -3.71 1.10 -13.37
C SER A 179 -4.06 1.82 -12.06
N MET A 180 -3.17 1.75 -11.05
CA MET A 180 -3.36 2.46 -9.78
C MET A 180 -3.52 3.98 -9.98
N ARG A 181 -2.66 4.60 -10.80
CA ARG A 181 -2.75 6.05 -11.09
C ARG A 181 -4.11 6.44 -11.68
N LYS A 182 -4.66 5.62 -12.57
CA LYS A 182 -6.00 5.82 -13.14
C LYS A 182 -7.08 5.73 -12.06
N GLN A 183 -7.00 4.72 -11.18
CA GLN A 183 -7.97 4.54 -10.09
C GLN A 183 -7.98 5.73 -9.12
N PHE A 184 -6.80 6.24 -8.76
CA PHE A 184 -6.67 7.38 -7.85
C PHE A 184 -6.83 8.75 -8.52
N ARG A 185 -7.15 8.79 -9.83
CA ARG A 185 -7.28 10.02 -10.63
C ARG A 185 -6.06 10.94 -10.54
N VAL A 186 -4.90 10.36 -10.30
CA VAL A 186 -3.63 11.07 -10.27
C VAL A 186 -3.27 11.40 -11.72
N ARG A 187 -3.30 12.69 -12.09
CA ARG A 187 -3.03 13.18 -13.44
C ARG A 187 -1.54 13.32 -13.71
#